data_AF-A0AAT9T9P9-F1
#
_entry.id   AF-A0AAT9T9P9-F1
#
_cell.length_a   1.000
_cell.length_b   1.000
_cell.length_c   1.000
_cell.angle_alpha   90.00
_cell.angle_beta   90.00
_cell.angle_gamma   90.00
#
_symmetry.space_group_name_H-M   'P 1'
#
loop_
_entity.id
_entity.type
_entity.pdbx_description
1 polymer ?
#
loop_
_entity_poly.entity_id
_entity_poly.type
_entity_poly.pdbx_seq_one_letter_code
_entity_poly.pdbx_strand_id
1 'polypeptide(L)'
;MAGIPIIITSARQHLQVKPHFTNIERIPDQEISSKEIRYLALVQVDLMALYRRWGRPDIGVDSLAEWLCFAFALPSGEKFTLQREAYHPPTPGFLLSVTNALFSAEAAGHVIEALDISEASAIELSAEVAN
;
A
#
# COMPACT_ATOMS: atom_id res chain seq x y z
N MET A 1 -28.60 53.31 9.60
CA MET A 1 -28.34 51.94 10.08
C MET A 1 -27.73 51.16 8.92
N ALA A 2 -26.41 50.99 8.92
CA ALA A 2 -25.69 50.27 7.88
C ALA A 2 -25.35 48.87 8.41
N GLY A 3 -25.91 47.83 7.79
CA GLY A 3 -25.60 46.43 8.09
C GLY A 3 -24.35 46.00 7.34
N ILE A 4 -23.36 45.48 8.06
CA ILE A 4 -22.13 44.90 7.51
C ILE A 4 -22.43 43.43 7.18
N PRO A 5 -22.19 42.94 5.95
CA PRO A 5 -22.23 41.52 5.68
C PRO A 5 -20.90 40.88 6.07
N ILE A 6 -20.94 39.90 6.97
CA ILE A 6 -19.80 39.03 7.29
C ILE A 6 -19.72 37.97 6.18
N ILE A 7 -18.72 38.08 5.32
CA ILE A 7 -18.36 37.04 4.36
C ILE A 7 -17.55 35.99 5.13
N ILE A 8 -18.15 34.84 5.43
CA ILE A 8 -17.44 33.68 5.96
C ILE A 8 -16.78 32.98 4.77
N THR A 9 -15.55 33.38 4.45
CA THR A 9 -14.71 32.65 3.50
C THR A 9 -14.30 31.33 4.14
N SER A 10 -14.97 30.24 3.75
CA SER A 10 -14.59 28.87 4.11
C SER A 10 -13.21 28.57 3.52
N ALA A 11 -12.18 28.63 4.36
CA ALA A 11 -10.89 28.06 4.04
C ALA A 11 -11.07 26.53 3.98
N ARG A 12 -11.08 25.96 2.77
CA ARG A 12 -10.81 24.53 2.58
C ARG A 12 -9.37 24.28 3.02
N GLN A 13 -9.19 24.03 4.30
CA GLN A 13 -8.04 23.29 4.78
C GLN A 13 -8.14 21.92 4.10
N HIS A 14 -7.23 21.63 3.17
CA HIS A 14 -6.89 20.26 2.86
C HIS A 14 -6.42 19.65 4.18
N LEU A 15 -7.34 19.00 4.89
CA LEU A 15 -7.01 18.10 5.98
C LEU A 15 -6.11 17.05 5.35
N GLN A 16 -4.80 17.19 5.56
CA GLN A 16 -3.85 16.13 5.31
C GLN A 16 -4.15 15.08 6.37
N VAL A 17 -5.14 14.23 6.08
CA VAL A 17 -5.50 13.10 6.94
C VAL A 17 -4.27 12.22 6.96
N LYS A 18 -3.65 12.08 8.14
CA LYS A 18 -2.54 11.16 8.30
C LYS A 18 -3.07 9.75 7.99
N PRO A 19 -2.36 8.97 7.16
CA PRO A 19 -2.77 7.61 6.85
C PRO A 19 -2.87 6.80 8.14
N HIS A 20 -3.98 6.08 8.28
CA HIS A 20 -4.24 5.29 9.47
C HIS A 20 -3.88 3.83 9.18
N PHE A 21 -2.77 3.37 9.72
CA PHE A 21 -2.21 2.05 9.42
C PHE A 21 -2.82 0.91 10.25
N THR A 22 -3.81 1.18 11.10
CA THR A 22 -4.52 0.13 11.83
C THR A 22 -5.83 -0.22 11.14
N ASN A 23 -6.27 -1.47 11.26
CA ASN A 23 -7.46 -2.02 10.62
C ASN A 23 -7.42 -1.95 9.08
N ILE A 24 -6.28 -2.31 8.49
CA ILE A 24 -6.20 -2.50 7.03
C ILE A 24 -7.17 -3.61 6.60
N GLU A 25 -7.75 -3.44 5.42
CA GLU A 25 -8.70 -4.39 4.84
C GLU A 25 -8.09 -5.04 3.60
N ARG A 26 -8.25 -6.36 3.47
CA ARG A 26 -7.92 -7.10 2.24
C ARG A 26 -9.00 -6.80 1.19
N ILE A 27 -8.60 -6.26 0.05
CA ILE A 27 -9.51 -5.93 -1.08
C ILE A 27 -9.13 -6.71 -2.33
N PRO A 28 -10.04 -7.04 -3.26
CA PRO A 28 -9.66 -7.66 -4.53
C PRO A 28 -8.56 -6.89 -5.27
N ASP A 29 -7.57 -7.59 -5.85
CA ASP A 29 -6.47 -6.96 -6.61
C ASP A 29 -6.97 -6.08 -7.77
N GLN A 30 -8.12 -6.42 -8.37
CA GLN A 30 -8.71 -5.63 -9.45
C GLN A 30 -9.19 -4.24 -9.01
N GLU A 31 -9.31 -3.98 -7.71
CA GLU A 31 -9.66 -2.67 -7.17
C GLU A 31 -8.46 -1.71 -7.08
N ILE A 32 -7.25 -2.18 -7.42
CA ILE A 32 -6.05 -1.35 -7.50
C ILE A 32 -5.74 -1.02 -8.95
N SER A 33 -5.80 0.27 -9.29
CA SER A 33 -5.36 0.76 -10.59
C SER A 33 -3.83 0.73 -10.65
N SER A 34 -3.28 -0.02 -11.61
CA SER A 34 -1.83 -0.07 -11.85
C SER A 34 -1.21 1.31 -12.17
N LYS A 35 -2.03 2.29 -12.59
CA LYS A 35 -1.59 3.66 -12.87
C LYS A 35 -1.43 4.52 -11.61
N GLU A 36 -1.99 4.09 -10.49
CA GLU A 36 -2.04 4.85 -9.24
C GLU A 36 -1.05 4.35 -8.20
N ILE A 37 -0.39 3.22 -8.46
CA ILE A 37 0.58 2.59 -7.56
C ILE A 37 2.02 2.76 -8.05
N ARG A 38 2.94 2.83 -7.09
CA ARG A 38 4.38 2.96 -7.33
C ARG A 38 5.13 1.98 -6.44
N TYR A 39 6.19 1.39 -6.99
CA TYR A 39 7.06 0.46 -6.27
C TYR A 39 7.78 1.17 -5.12
N LEU A 40 7.51 0.75 -3.89
CA LEU A 40 8.04 1.34 -2.67
C LEU A 40 9.19 0.53 -2.08
N ALA A 41 9.05 -0.80 -2.00
CA ALA A 41 10.02 -1.64 -1.30
C ALA A 41 9.97 -3.11 -1.76
N LEU A 42 11.07 -3.83 -1.55
CA LEU A 42 11.08 -5.28 -1.51
C LEU A 42 10.90 -5.72 -0.06
N VAL A 43 9.85 -6.50 0.19
CA VAL A 43 9.47 -6.97 1.52
C VAL A 43 9.76 -8.46 1.65
N GLN A 44 10.60 -8.82 2.61
CA GLN A 44 10.75 -10.20 3.02
C GLN A 44 9.57 -10.57 3.92
N VAL A 45 8.75 -11.51 3.44
CA VAL A 45 7.64 -12.09 4.20
C VAL A 45 7.32 -13.46 3.62
N ASP A 46 6.96 -14.41 4.47
CA ASP A 46 6.62 -15.76 4.05
C ASP A 46 5.22 -15.82 3.41
N LEU A 47 5.10 -16.54 2.30
CA LEU A 47 3.82 -16.70 1.60
C LEU A 47 2.79 -17.44 2.46
N MET A 48 3.21 -18.41 3.29
CA MET A 48 2.30 -19.12 4.19
C MET A 48 1.91 -18.29 5.41
N ALA A 49 2.75 -17.36 5.86
CA ALA A 49 2.35 -16.36 6.84
C ALA A 49 1.25 -15.44 6.28
N LEU A 50 1.45 -14.87 5.09
CA LEU A 50 0.43 -14.07 4.39
C LEU A 50 -0.84 -14.86 4.16
N TYR A 51 -0.74 -16.10 3.68
CA TYR A 51 -1.90 -16.97 3.44
C TYR A 51 -2.72 -17.24 4.70
N ARG A 52 -2.05 -17.56 5.82
CA ARG A 52 -2.72 -17.84 7.09
C ARG A 52 -3.39 -16.62 7.68
N ARG A 53 -2.79 -15.44 7.51
CA ARG A 53 -3.32 -14.19 8.06
C ARG A 53 -4.42 -13.58 7.18
N TRP A 54 -4.21 -13.55 5.87
CA TRP A 54 -5.00 -12.77 4.92
C TRP A 54 -5.73 -13.61 3.87
N GLY A 55 -5.63 -14.94 3.94
CA GLY A 55 -6.29 -15.86 3.04
C GLY A 55 -5.51 -16.06 1.72
N ARG A 56 -6.16 -16.68 0.74
CA ARG A 56 -5.53 -16.99 -0.54
C ARG A 56 -5.15 -15.71 -1.30
N PRO A 57 -3.96 -15.64 -1.94
CA PRO A 57 -3.65 -14.54 -2.85
C PRO A 57 -4.62 -14.54 -4.04
N ASP A 58 -4.87 -13.34 -4.57
CA ASP A 58 -5.42 -13.22 -5.92
C ASP A 58 -4.36 -13.62 -6.95
N ILE A 59 -4.80 -14.08 -8.12
CA ILE A 59 -3.92 -14.39 -9.25
C ILE A 59 -4.07 -13.31 -10.30
N GLY A 60 -3.04 -12.49 -10.45
CA GLY A 60 -2.89 -11.54 -11.55
C GLY A 60 -2.11 -12.15 -12.70
N VAL A 61 -2.41 -11.79 -13.94
CA VAL A 61 -1.62 -12.20 -15.11
C VAL A 61 -1.38 -10.98 -15.98
N ASP A 62 -0.12 -10.72 -16.31
CA ASP A 62 0.27 -9.72 -17.29
C ASP A 62 1.17 -10.34 -18.38
N SER A 63 1.72 -9.49 -19.26
CA SER A 63 2.60 -9.96 -20.33
C SER A 63 3.95 -10.50 -19.85
N LEU A 64 4.28 -10.31 -18.57
CA LEU A 64 5.55 -10.72 -17.98
C LEU A 64 5.39 -12.05 -17.25
N ALA A 65 4.35 -12.20 -16.43
CA ALA A 65 4.17 -13.38 -15.60
C ALA A 65 2.75 -13.55 -15.01
N GLU A 66 2.58 -14.67 -14.30
CA GLU A 66 1.54 -14.84 -13.31
C GLU A 66 2.04 -14.37 -11.93
N TRP A 67 1.20 -13.62 -11.22
CA TRP A 67 1.52 -12.94 -9.98
C TRP A 67 0.58 -13.37 -8.87
N LEU A 68 1.15 -13.69 -7.71
CA LEU A 68 0.44 -13.83 -6.45
C LEU A 68 0.27 -12.44 -5.83
N CYS A 69 -0.97 -11.97 -5.74
CA CYS A 69 -1.29 -10.60 -5.31
C CYS A 69 -2.01 -10.59 -3.96
N PHE A 70 -1.56 -9.72 -3.06
CA PHE A 70 -2.30 -9.31 -1.87
C PHE A 70 -2.47 -7.80 -1.88
N ALA A 71 -3.68 -7.34 -2.17
CA ALA A 71 -4.09 -5.96 -2.19
C ALA A 71 -4.83 -5.56 -0.90
N PHE A 72 -4.55 -4.35 -0.42
CA PHE A 72 -5.10 -3.82 0.82
C PHE A 72 -5.53 -2.36 0.67
N ALA A 73 -6.51 -1.97 1.49
CA ALA A 73 -6.90 -0.58 1.70
C ALA A 73 -6.72 -0.19 3.18
N LEU A 74 -6.25 1.03 3.42
CA LEU A 74 -6.34 1.69 4.71
C LEU A 74 -7.74 2.29 4.89
N PRO A 75 -8.22 2.49 6.12
CA PRO A 75 -9.48 3.20 6.39
C PRO A 75 -9.54 4.62 5.81
N SER A 76 -8.38 5.24 5.60
CA SER A 76 -8.23 6.56 4.97
C SER A 76 -8.34 6.53 3.44
N GLY A 77 -8.41 5.35 2.82
CA GLY A 77 -8.65 5.13 1.39
C GLY A 77 -7.39 4.88 0.57
N GLU A 78 -6.19 5.10 1.13
CA GLU A 78 -4.94 4.71 0.48
C GLU A 78 -4.86 3.19 0.32
N LYS A 79 -4.24 2.77 -0.78
CA LYS A 79 -4.10 1.35 -1.11
C LYS A 79 -2.64 0.95 -1.26
N PHE A 80 -2.38 -0.33 -1.05
CA PHE A 80 -1.10 -0.95 -1.34
C PHE A 80 -1.27 -2.41 -1.76
N THR A 81 -0.27 -2.95 -2.44
CA THR A 81 -0.24 -4.35 -2.89
C THR A 81 1.12 -4.99 -2.62
N LEU A 82 1.09 -6.26 -2.24
CA LEU A 82 2.24 -7.15 -2.21
C LEU A 82 2.12 -8.13 -3.38
N GLN A 83 3.09 -8.11 -4.28
CA GLN A 83 3.09 -8.95 -5.48
C GLN A 83 4.37 -9.78 -5.55
N ARG A 84 4.23 -11.05 -5.91
CA ARG A 84 5.36 -11.93 -6.16
C ARG A 84 5.05 -12.81 -7.36
N GLU A 85 6.02 -12.98 -8.24
CA GLU A 85 5.89 -13.88 -9.37
C GLU A 85 5.67 -15.33 -8.88
N ALA A 86 4.72 -16.05 -9.50
CA ALA A 86 4.27 -17.34 -9.02
C ALA A 86 5.28 -18.48 -9.26
N TYR A 87 6.00 -18.45 -10.39
CA TYR A 87 6.79 -19.61 -10.85
C TYR A 87 8.30 -19.40 -10.74
N HIS A 88 8.82 -18.22 -11.11
CA HIS A 88 10.25 -17.94 -11.15
C HIS A 88 10.63 -16.62 -10.45
N PRO A 89 10.25 -16.44 -9.17
CA PRO A 89 10.49 -15.18 -8.47
C PRO A 89 11.98 -14.81 -8.50
N PRO A 90 12.35 -13.63 -9.05
CA PRO A 90 13.74 -13.24 -9.23
C PRO A 90 14.45 -12.96 -7.90
N THR A 91 13.70 -12.63 -6.84
CA THR A 91 14.19 -12.41 -5.49
C THR A 91 13.29 -13.09 -4.44
N PRO A 92 13.83 -13.48 -3.27
CA PRO A 92 12.99 -13.84 -2.13
C PRO A 92 12.23 -12.62 -1.63
N GLY A 93 10.90 -12.65 -1.66
CA GLY A 93 10.05 -11.59 -1.09
C GLY A 93 8.88 -11.21 -1.98
N PHE A 94 8.26 -10.09 -1.64
CA PHE A 94 7.15 -9.48 -2.35
C PHE A 94 7.48 -8.02 -2.68
N LEU A 95 7.15 -7.61 -3.89
CA LEU A 95 7.16 -6.22 -4.31
C LEU A 95 6.02 -5.49 -3.61
N LEU A 96 6.35 -4.53 -2.76
CA LEU A 96 5.39 -3.62 -2.16
C LEU A 96 5.21 -2.41 -3.08
N SER A 97 4.01 -2.24 -3.61
CA SER A 97 3.62 -1.04 -4.36
C SER A 97 2.48 -0.32 -3.65
N VAL A 98 2.53 1.01 -3.64
CA VAL A 98 1.60 1.85 -2.87
C VAL A 98 1.06 3.01 -3.67
N THR A 99 -0.11 3.51 -3.28
CA THR A 99 -0.63 4.79 -3.76
C THR A 99 0.24 5.97 -3.31
N ASN A 100 0.23 7.07 -4.07
CA ASN A 100 1.14 8.22 -3.87
C ASN A 100 1.21 8.77 -2.44
N ALA A 101 0.10 8.76 -1.70
CA ALA A 101 0.07 9.28 -0.32
C ALA A 101 0.89 8.44 0.67
N LEU A 102 1.20 7.19 0.33
CA LEU A 102 2.02 6.27 1.13
C LEU A 102 3.45 6.14 0.59
N PHE A 103 3.84 6.93 -0.41
CA PHE A 103 5.13 6.80 -1.08
C PHE A 103 6.27 7.47 -0.28
N SER A 104 6.64 6.88 0.86
CA SER A 104 7.74 7.35 1.71
C SER A 104 8.37 6.20 2.52
N ALA A 105 9.62 6.40 2.98
CA ALA A 105 10.35 5.40 3.76
C ALA A 105 9.65 5.10 5.10
N GLU A 106 9.13 6.13 5.76
CA GLU A 106 8.37 6.01 7.01
C GLU A 106 7.11 5.17 6.80
N ALA A 107 6.37 5.44 5.72
CA ALA A 107 5.15 4.69 5.41
C ALA A 107 5.45 3.21 5.10
N ALA A 108 6.61 2.88 4.51
CA ALA A 108 6.99 1.49 4.27
C ALA A 108 7.01 0.67 5.58
N GLY A 109 7.61 1.22 6.65
CA GLY A 109 7.63 0.59 7.96
C GLY A 109 6.22 0.36 8.51
N HIS A 110 5.39 1.40 8.49
CA HIS A 110 4.02 1.31 9.01
C HIS A 110 3.11 0.37 8.20
N VAL A 111 3.26 0.32 6.87
CA VAL A 111 2.54 -0.65 6.02
C VAL A 111 2.93 -2.08 6.38
N ILE A 112 4.22 -2.33 6.61
CA ILE A 112 4.72 -3.67 6.95
C ILE A 112 4.23 -4.09 8.35
N GLU A 113 4.29 -3.19 9.32
CA GLU A 113 3.72 -3.42 10.66
C GLU A 113 2.22 -3.73 10.59
N ALA A 114 1.48 -3.02 9.73
CA ALA A 114 0.05 -3.22 9.55
C ALA A 114 -0.34 -4.61 9.00
N LEU A 115 0.59 -5.32 8.33
CA LEU A 115 0.36 -6.70 7.89
C LEU A 115 0.13 -7.66 9.06
N ASP A 116 0.57 -7.27 10.27
CA ASP A 116 0.45 -8.06 11.50
C ASP A 116 1.12 -9.44 11.37
N ILE A 117 2.34 -9.44 10.82
CA ILE A 117 3.19 -10.62 10.61
C ILE A 117 4.59 -10.30 11.15
N SER A 118 5.00 -10.99 12.21
CA SER A 118 6.20 -10.62 12.99
C SER A 118 7.51 -10.71 12.21
N GLU A 119 7.61 -11.63 11.24
CA GLU A 119 8.78 -11.82 10.40
C GLU A 119 8.84 -10.88 9.18
N ALA A 120 7.79 -10.10 8.92
CA ALA A 120 7.73 -9.21 7.77
C ALA A 120 8.69 -8.01 7.94
N SER A 121 9.52 -7.74 6.93
CA SER A 121 10.49 -6.63 6.97
C SER A 121 10.84 -6.13 5.57
N ALA A 122 11.15 -4.83 5.46
CA ALA A 122 11.70 -4.27 4.23
C ALA A 122 13.18 -4.65 4.14
N ILE A 123 13.56 -5.26 3.02
CA ILE A 123 14.98 -5.59 2.73
C ILE A 123 15.61 -4.62 1.74
N GLU A 124 14.79 -3.92 0.95
CA GLU A 124 15.21 -2.86 0.04
C GLU A 124 14.11 -1.82 -0.08
N LEU A 125 14.47 -0.54 -0.11
CA LEU A 125 13.56 0.56 -0.47
C LEU A 125 13.84 1.00 -1.90
N SER A 126 12.81 1.47 -2.60
CA SER A 126 12.96 2.10 -3.90
C SER A 126 13.99 3.24 -3.83
N ALA A 127 14.87 3.30 -4.84
CA ALA A 127 15.87 4.36 -4.96
C ALA A 127 15.25 5.76 -4.99
N GLU A 128 14.00 5.88 -5.44
CA GLU A 128 13.24 7.15 -5.45
C GLU A 128 12.87 7.64 -4.04
N VAL A 129 12.83 6.74 -3.06
CA VAL A 129 12.47 7.01 -1.67
C VAL A 129 13.70 7.06 -0.76
N ALA A 130 14.79 6.41 -1.16
CA ALA A 130 16.06 6.41 -0.44
C ALA A 130 16.89 7.69 -0.63
N ASN A 131 16.51 8.57 -1.57
CA ASN A 131 17.23 9.80 -1.94
C ASN A 131 16.66 11.06 -1.28
#